data_AF-B6JXT9-F1
#
_entry.id   AF-B6JXT9-F1
#
_cell.length_a   1.000
_cell.length_b   1.000
_cell.length_c   1.000
_cell.angle_alpha   90.00
_cell.angle_beta   90.00
_cell.angle_gamma   90.00
#
_symmetry.space_group_name_H-M   'P 1'
#
loop_
_entity.id
_entity.type
_entity.pdbx_description
1 polymer ?
#
loop_
_entity_poly.entity_id
_entity_poly.type
_entity_poly.pdbx_seq_one_letter_code
_entity_poly.pdbx_strand_id
1 'polypeptide(L)'
;MEELFSPSPSPEIDETSELKTIAEIERRIPDILTSASACIEAIKEEKSIEKFQQHARDFFSTVEFVSTGLSRQVLQLEKVETPTTLLPPKKQQMNASLAAQTWEALQDMSHSG
;
A
#
# COMPACT_ATOMS: atom_id res chain seq x y z
N MET A 1 44.54 -11.07 -12.19
CA MET A 1 43.77 -9.83 -12.00
C MET A 1 42.32 -10.24 -12.12
N GLU A 2 41.76 -10.73 -11.03
CA GLU A 2 40.37 -11.21 -10.98
C GLU A 2 39.55 -10.06 -10.39
N GLU A 3 38.76 -9.41 -11.23
CA GLU A 3 37.81 -8.38 -10.81
C GLU A 3 36.67 -9.05 -10.04
N LEU A 4 36.68 -8.84 -8.73
CA LEU A 4 35.58 -9.10 -7.82
C LEU A 4 34.43 -8.14 -8.17
N PHE A 5 33.51 -8.59 -9.03
CA PHE A 5 32.19 -7.97 -9.13
C PHE A 5 31.46 -8.19 -7.80
N SER A 6 31.55 -7.18 -6.94
CA SER A 6 30.71 -7.10 -5.74
C SER A 6 29.26 -6.92 -6.21
N PRO A 7 28.30 -7.76 -5.79
CA PRO A 7 26.90 -7.49 -6.08
C PRO A 7 26.52 -6.17 -5.42
N SER A 8 26.10 -5.19 -6.23
CA SER A 8 25.45 -3.98 -5.72
C SER A 8 24.33 -4.39 -4.76
N PRO A 9 24.19 -3.73 -3.60
CA PRO A 9 23.08 -4.00 -2.71
C PRO A 9 21.77 -3.72 -3.46
N SER A 10 20.91 -4.73 -3.55
CA SER A 10 19.53 -4.56 -3.99
C SER A 10 18.88 -3.47 -3.13
N PRO A 11 18.13 -2.52 -3.71
CA PRO A 11 17.45 -1.51 -2.92
C PRO A 11 16.49 -2.23 -1.96
N GLU A 12 16.73 -2.10 -0.65
CA GLU A 12 15.80 -2.56 0.37
C GLU A 12 14.50 -1.78 0.20
N ILE A 13 13.45 -2.48 -0.23
CA ILE A 13 12.12 -1.90 -0.33
C ILE A 13 11.52 -1.94 1.05
N ASP A 14 11.29 -0.77 1.64
CA ASP A 14 10.53 -0.66 2.88
C ASP A 14 9.05 -0.92 2.57
N GLU A 15 8.63 -2.17 2.75
CA GLU A 15 7.25 -2.63 2.58
C GLU A 15 6.26 -1.73 3.33
N THR A 16 6.66 -1.18 4.48
CA THR A 16 5.82 -0.29 5.29
C THR A 16 5.58 1.05 4.58
N SER A 17 6.57 1.57 3.87
CA SER A 17 6.47 2.81 3.09
C SER A 17 5.63 2.61 1.83
N GLU A 18 5.76 1.47 1.15
CA GLU A 18 4.95 1.17 -0.04
C GLU A 18 3.47 0.95 0.33
N LEU A 19 3.18 0.26 1.45
CA LEU A 19 1.81 0.10 1.97
C LEU A 19 1.17 1.45 2.34
N LYS A 20 1.93 2.38 2.94
CA LYS A 20 1.44 3.74 3.21
C LYS A 20 1.09 4.48 1.92
N THR A 21 1.90 4.31 0.88
CA THR A 21 1.66 4.91 -0.43
C THR A 21 0.39 4.37 -1.08
N ILE A 22 0.17 3.05 -1.01
CA ILE A 22 -1.07 2.41 -1.49
C ILE A 22 -2.28 2.94 -0.72
N ALA A 23 -2.22 3.00 0.62
CA ALA A 23 -3.31 3.51 1.43
C ALA A 23 -3.64 4.99 1.12
N GLU A 24 -2.62 5.81 0.81
CA GLU A 24 -2.83 7.18 0.35
C GLU A 24 -3.54 7.24 -1.01
N ILE A 25 -3.18 6.37 -1.94
CA ILE A 25 -3.85 6.26 -3.24
C ILE A 25 -5.31 5.84 -3.04
N GLU A 26 -5.57 4.81 -2.23
CA GLU A 26 -6.93 4.31 -1.95
C GLU A 26 -7.84 5.41 -1.39
N ARG A 27 -7.32 6.24 -0.48
CA ARG A 27 -8.05 7.38 0.09
C ARG A 27 -8.48 8.42 -0.95
N ARG A 28 -7.76 8.53 -2.08
CA ARG A 28 -8.05 9.48 -3.18
C ARG A 28 -9.01 8.91 -4.23
N ILE A 29 -9.24 7.59 -4.28
CA ILE A 29 -10.13 6.96 -5.27
C ILE A 29 -11.56 7.53 -5.21
N PRO A 30 -12.19 7.71 -4.03
CA PRO A 30 -13.54 8.28 -3.95
C PRO A 30 -13.63 9.70 -4.56
N ASP A 31 -12.55 10.48 -4.51
CA ASP A 31 -12.53 11.85 -5.02
C ASP A 31 -12.72 11.91 -6.54
N ILE A 32 -12.49 10.81 -7.26
CA ILE A 32 -12.77 10.68 -8.70
C ILE A 32 -14.27 10.87 -8.95
N LEU A 33 -15.12 10.16 -8.21
CA LEU A 33 -16.57 10.24 -8.35
C LEU A 33 -17.12 11.57 -7.84
N THR A 34 -16.51 12.12 -6.78
CA THR A 34 -16.84 13.44 -6.24
C THR A 34 -16.58 14.53 -7.28
N SER A 35 -15.40 14.54 -7.90
CA SER A 35 -15.01 15.54 -8.90
C SER A 35 -15.81 15.41 -10.20
N ALA A 36 -16.14 14.18 -10.60
CA ALA A 36 -17.00 13.93 -11.76
C ALA A 36 -18.44 14.43 -11.52
N SER A 37 -19.00 14.20 -10.33
CA SER A 37 -20.32 14.70 -9.95
C SER A 37 -20.34 16.24 -9.95
N ALA A 38 -19.32 16.87 -9.37
CA ALA A 38 -19.18 18.32 -9.34
C ALA A 38 -19.06 18.94 -10.75
N CYS A 39 -18.40 18.26 -11.70
CA CYS A 39 -18.40 18.69 -13.11
C CYS A 39 -19.82 18.75 -13.70
N ILE A 40 -20.61 17.70 -13.45
CA ILE A 40 -21.97 17.57 -13.99
C ILE A 40 -22.87 18.64 -13.37
N GLU A 41 -22.79 18.85 -12.06
CA GLU A 41 -23.56 19.87 -11.33
C GLU A 41 -23.20 21.28 -11.81
N ALA A 42 -21.92 21.59 -12.03
CA ALA A 42 -21.47 22.89 -12.49
C ALA A 42 -22.04 23.28 -13.87
N ILE A 43 -22.21 22.31 -14.78
CA ILE A 43 -22.86 22.55 -16.08
C ILE A 43 -24.38 22.63 -15.93
N LYS A 44 -24.97 21.70 -15.18
CA LYS A 44 -26.42 21.51 -15.15
C LYS A 44 -27.14 22.57 -14.33
N GLU A 45 -26.62 22.87 -13.15
CA GLU A 45 -27.29 23.73 -12.15
C GLU A 45 -26.69 25.13 -12.18
N GLU A 46 -25.37 25.22 -12.11
CA GLU A 46 -24.68 26.50 -12.00
C GLU A 46 -24.46 27.20 -13.34
N LYS A 47 -24.54 26.44 -14.45
CA LYS A 47 -24.27 26.91 -15.82
C LYS A 47 -22.94 27.66 -15.93
N SER A 48 -21.96 27.27 -15.12
CA SER A 48 -20.65 27.93 -15.02
C SER A 48 -19.58 27.10 -15.69
N ILE A 49 -19.07 27.60 -16.82
CA ILE A 49 -17.96 26.98 -17.56
C ILE A 49 -16.67 27.02 -16.73
N GLU A 50 -16.46 28.09 -15.96
CA GLU A 50 -15.25 28.26 -15.14
C GLU A 50 -15.19 27.22 -14.02
N LYS A 51 -16.31 26.99 -13.32
CA LYS A 51 -16.39 25.93 -12.30
C LYS A 51 -16.29 24.54 -12.91
N PHE A 52 -16.94 24.30 -14.05
CA PHE A 52 -16.76 23.05 -14.79
C PHE A 52 -15.29 22.79 -15.12
N GLN A 53 -14.59 23.78 -15.67
CA GLN A 53 -13.17 23.64 -16.00
C GLN A 53 -12.31 23.37 -14.76
N GLN A 54 -12.64 23.98 -13.63
CA GLN A 54 -11.95 23.70 -12.38
C GLN A 54 -12.16 22.25 -11.93
N HIS A 55 -13.41 21.80 -11.81
CA HIS A 55 -13.72 20.43 -11.41
C HIS A 55 -13.19 19.40 -12.41
N ALA A 56 -13.14 19.73 -13.71
CA ALA A 56 -12.57 18.85 -14.73
C ALA A 56 -11.05 18.69 -14.54
N ARG A 57 -10.33 19.77 -14.21
CA ARG A 57 -8.90 19.68 -13.86
C ARG A 57 -8.68 18.81 -12.63
N ASP A 58 -9.49 19.00 -11.59
CA ASP A 58 -9.39 18.24 -10.35
C ASP A 58 -9.70 16.75 -10.59
N PHE A 59 -10.70 16.45 -11.42
CA PHE A 59 -11.01 15.09 -11.86
C PHE A 59 -9.83 14.43 -12.59
N PHE A 60 -9.30 15.07 -13.64
CA PHE A 60 -8.20 14.50 -14.43
C PHE A 60 -6.93 14.33 -13.59
N SER A 61 -6.60 15.30 -12.74
CA SER A 61 -5.44 15.22 -11.85
C SER A 61 -5.57 14.06 -10.85
N THR A 62 -6.77 13.85 -10.29
CA THR A 62 -7.02 12.75 -9.36
C THR A 62 -6.91 11.39 -10.06
N VAL A 63 -7.49 11.26 -11.26
CA VAL A 63 -7.40 10.03 -12.06
C VAL A 63 -5.95 9.73 -12.43
N GLU A 64 -5.19 10.73 -12.85
CA GLU A 64 -3.77 10.58 -13.19
C GLU A 64 -2.96 10.14 -11.97
N PHE A 65 -3.15 10.79 -10.82
CA PHE A 65 -2.48 10.42 -9.57
C PHE A 65 -2.75 8.97 -9.18
N VAL A 66 -4.03 8.54 -9.20
CA VAL A 66 -4.41 7.16 -8.85
C VAL A 66 -3.86 6.17 -9.86
N SER A 67 -4.04 6.42 -11.16
CA SER A 67 -3.59 5.50 -12.21
C SER A 67 -2.08 5.33 -12.20
N THR A 68 -1.33 6.43 -12.20
CA THR A 68 0.13 6.38 -12.22
C THR A 68 0.71 5.83 -10.91
N GLY A 69 0.09 6.17 -9.78
CA GLY A 69 0.44 5.64 -8.47
C GLY A 69 0.31 4.13 -8.41
N LEU A 70 -0.84 3.58 -8.80
CA LEU A 70 -1.06 2.13 -8.81
C LEU A 70 -0.14 1.42 -9.82
N SER A 71 0.03 1.96 -11.03
CA SER A 71 0.96 1.39 -12.02
C SER A 71 2.40 1.36 -11.50
N ARG A 72 2.85 2.40 -10.78
CA ARG A 72 4.16 2.42 -10.14
C ARG A 72 4.27 1.33 -9.07
N GLN A 73 3.25 1.12 -8.26
CA GLN A 73 3.24 0.08 -7.23
C GLN A 73 3.32 -1.33 -7.83
N VAL A 74 2.61 -1.58 -8.93
CA VAL A 74 2.74 -2.85 -9.68
C VAL A 74 4.17 -3.06 -10.19
N LEU A 75 4.78 -2.03 -10.80
CA LEU A 75 6.17 -2.11 -11.27
C LEU A 75 7.17 -2.32 -10.13
N GLN A 76 6.88 -1.82 -8.92
CA GLN A 76 7.73 -2.06 -7.75
C GLN A 76 7.61 -3.51 -7.29
N LEU A 77 6.40 -4.06 -7.19
CA LEU A 77 6.15 -5.48 -6.86
C LEU A 77 6.86 -6.43 -7.84
N GLU A 78 6.80 -6.14 -9.14
CA GLU A 78 7.51 -6.92 -10.17
C GLU A 78 9.03 -6.93 -9.98
N LYS A 79 9.62 -5.85 -9.46
CA LYS A 79 11.07 -5.77 -9.19
C LYS A 79 11.50 -6.55 -7.96
N VAL A 80 10.61 -6.76 -6.98
CA VAL A 80 10.98 -7.40 -5.70
C VAL A 80 10.94 -8.93 -5.79
N GLU A 81 10.60 -9.50 -6.94
CA GLU A 81 10.32 -10.94 -7.08
C GLU A 81 9.39 -11.45 -5.96
N THR A 82 8.44 -10.61 -5.51
CA THR A 82 7.48 -11.03 -4.48
C THR A 82 6.78 -12.29 -4.98
N PRO A 83 6.79 -13.39 -4.19
CA PRO A 83 6.25 -14.66 -4.65
C PRO A 83 4.79 -14.47 -5.05
N THR A 84 4.49 -14.68 -6.33
CA THR A 84 3.15 -14.48 -6.92
C THR A 84 2.11 -15.41 -6.29
N THR A 85 2.58 -16.52 -5.71
CA THR A 85 1.82 -17.45 -4.89
C THR A 85 2.12 -17.20 -3.41
N LEU A 86 1.09 -16.81 -2.66
CA LEU A 86 1.14 -16.80 -1.19
C LEU A 86 1.55 -18.20 -0.72
N LEU A 87 2.70 -18.31 -0.04
CA LEU A 87 3.06 -19.54 0.64
C LEU A 87 1.97 -19.84 1.67
N PRO A 88 1.34 -21.04 1.63
CA PRO A 88 0.32 -21.37 2.61
C PRO A 88 0.92 -21.25 4.01
N PRO A 89 0.20 -20.63 4.97
CA PRO A 89 0.71 -20.53 6.33
C PRO A 89 1.04 -21.93 6.85
N LYS A 90 2.28 -22.13 7.31
CA LYS A 90 2.74 -23.43 7.81
C LYS A 90 1.83 -23.88 8.96
N LYS A 91 1.05 -24.94 8.74
CA LYS A 91 0.30 -25.61 9.81
C LYS A 91 1.32 -26.20 10.78
N GLN A 92 1.31 -25.73 12.02
CA GLN A 92 2.28 -26.03 13.09
C GLN A 92 3.68 -25.45 12.89
N GLN A 93 3.85 -24.17 13.25
CA GLN A 93 5.05 -23.78 13.98
C GLN A 93 4.63 -23.44 15.41
N MET A 94 5.15 -24.18 16.39
CA MET A 94 5.29 -23.61 17.73
C MET A 94 6.20 -22.41 17.59
N ASN A 95 5.62 -21.21 17.68
CA ASN A 95 6.40 -19.98 17.72
C ASN A 95 7.22 -20.01 19.02
N ALA A 96 8.55 -20.03 18.93
CA ALA A 96 9.43 -20.08 20.09
C ALA A 96 9.15 -18.92 21.08
N SER A 97 8.68 -17.79 20.57
CA SER A 97 8.26 -16.65 21.39
C SER A 97 6.95 -16.92 22.13
N LEU A 98 5.99 -17.62 21.50
CA LEU A 98 4.77 -18.09 22.17
C LEU A 98 5.07 -19.17 23.20
N ALA A 99 6.01 -20.09 22.90
CA ALA A 99 6.46 -21.13 23.82
C ALA A 99 7.17 -20.54 25.06
N ALA A 100 8.00 -19.51 24.87
CA ALA A 100 8.63 -18.79 25.98
C ALA A 100 7.61 -18.08 26.88
N GLN A 101 6.64 -17.36 26.28
CA GLN A 101 5.57 -16.69 27.03
C GLN A 101 4.67 -17.67 27.80
N THR A 102 4.39 -18.85 27.23
CA THR A 102 3.64 -19.90 27.94
C THR A 102 4.46 -20.52 29.07
N TRP A 103 5.78 -20.66 28.92
CA TRP A 103 6.66 -21.16 29.98
C TRP A 103 6.81 -20.18 31.14
N GLU A 104 6.96 -18.87 30.86
CA GLU A 104 6.98 -17.83 31.89
C GLU A 104 5.66 -17.79 32.67
N ALA A 105 4.52 -17.82 31.97
CA ALA A 105 3.21 -17.84 32.61
C ALA A 105 3.00 -19.07 33.52
N LEU A 106 3.52 -20.24 33.13
CA LEU A 106 3.45 -21.45 33.95
C LEU A 106 4.37 -21.42 35.16
N GLN A 107 5.52 -20.74 35.07
CA GLN A 107 6.43 -20.55 36.20
C GLN A 107 5.84 -19.59 37.25
N ASP A 108 5.20 -18.50 36.82
CA ASP A 108 4.59 -17.53 37.74
C ASP A 108 3.41 -18.13 38.55
N MET A 109 2.66 -19.05 37.95
CA MET A 109 1.58 -19.77 38.65
C MET A 109 2.10 -20.79 39.69
N SER A 110 3.33 -21.28 39.51
CA SER A 110 3.97 -22.23 40.43
C SER A 110 4.51 -21.55 41.71
N HIS A 111 4.72 -20.23 41.68
CA HIS A 111 5.30 -19.46 42.79
C HIS A 111 4.26 -18.68 43.61
N SER A 112 2.97 -18.81 43.28
CA SER A 112 1.86 -18.12 43.95
C SER A 112 1.05 -19.01 44.91
N GLY A 113 1.60 -20.16 45.32
CA GLY A 113 0.96 -21.14 46.22
C GLY A 113 1.59 -21.23 47.60
#